data_AF-A0A1U8N7M9-F1
#
_entry.id   AF-A0A1U8N7M9-F1
#
_cell.length_a   1.000
_cell.length_b   1.000
_cell.length_c   1.000
_cell.angle_alpha   90.00
_cell.angle_beta   90.00
_cell.angle_gamma   90.00
#
_symmetry.space_group_name_H-M   'P 1'
#
loop_
_entity.id
_entity.type
_entity.pdbx_description
1 polymer ?
#
loop_
_entity_poly.entity_id
_entity_poly.type
_entity_poly.pdbx_seq_one_letter_code
_entity_poly.pdbx_strand_id
1 'polypeptide(L)'
;MINLLSTGKSWYKRFQYDEDVDKPGDVRNILLIVATLIASVTFQAGVTPPGGVWQDDKDGHRAGQAIYACKSPTAYFVFLLANTIACSTSVLVIISLTCRFPFQLEIIIATISMIVTYGSAIFAVTPNGLVKFRLIMFAAGVPFIIRGLIQLFNVIFRSNK
;
A
#
# COMPACT_ATOMS: atom_id res chain seq x y z
N MET A 1 -41.48 20.63 -27.74
CA MET A 1 -40.95 19.28 -28.01
C MET A 1 -39.45 19.32 -27.74
N ILE A 2 -38.99 18.77 -26.60
CA ILE A 2 -37.68 18.15 -26.30
C ILE A 2 -37.76 17.82 -24.79
N ASN A 3 -38.31 16.64 -24.49
CA ASN A 3 -38.26 15.98 -23.18
C ASN A 3 -37.52 14.65 -23.41
N LEU A 4 -36.22 14.72 -23.74
CA LEU A 4 -35.46 13.53 -24.17
C LEU A 4 -33.98 13.58 -23.79
N LEU A 5 -33.66 14.08 -22.59
CA LEU A 5 -32.32 13.89 -22.02
C LEU A 5 -32.40 13.23 -20.64
N SER A 6 -32.33 11.90 -20.73
CA SER A 6 -31.65 11.00 -19.81
C SER A 6 -32.15 10.95 -18.36
N THR A 7 -33.10 10.04 -18.13
CA THR A 7 -33.28 9.36 -16.84
C THR A 7 -32.09 8.44 -16.57
N GLY A 8 -30.88 8.98 -16.49
CA GLY A 8 -29.67 8.26 -16.14
C GLY A 8 -29.61 8.02 -14.63
N LYS A 9 -30.42 7.10 -14.10
CA LYS A 9 -30.25 6.64 -12.71
C LYS A 9 -28.83 6.09 -12.59
N SER A 10 -28.00 6.79 -11.84
CA SER A 10 -26.58 6.52 -11.77
C SER A 10 -26.30 5.10 -11.26
N TRP A 11 -25.79 4.25 -12.15
CA TRP A 11 -25.59 2.82 -11.93
C TRP A 11 -24.67 2.52 -10.73
N TYR A 12 -23.75 3.43 -10.39
CA TYR A 12 -22.85 3.26 -9.24
C TYR A 12 -23.59 3.24 -7.89
N LYS A 13 -24.80 3.81 -7.80
CA LYS A 13 -25.60 3.78 -6.56
C LYS A 13 -25.93 2.36 -6.13
N ARG A 14 -25.99 1.39 -7.06
CA ARG A 14 -26.21 -0.03 -6.77
C ARG A 14 -24.98 -0.74 -6.19
N PHE A 15 -23.80 -0.12 -6.28
CA PHE A 15 -22.53 -0.65 -5.78
C PHE A 15 -22.04 0.08 -4.53
N GLN A 16 -22.83 1.02 -3.99
CA GLN A 16 -22.51 1.66 -2.73
C GLN A 16 -22.74 0.68 -1.60
N TYR A 17 -21.85 0.70 -0.62
CA TYR A 17 -22.03 -0.05 0.62
C TYR A 17 -23.28 0.41 1.36
N ASP A 18 -24.09 -0.55 1.80
CA ASP A 18 -25.30 -0.34 2.59
C ASP A 18 -25.20 -1.18 3.87
N GLU A 19 -25.12 -0.52 5.03
CA GLU A 19 -24.94 -1.19 6.33
C GLU A 19 -26.12 -2.09 6.72
N ASP A 20 -27.33 -1.79 6.22
CA ASP A 20 -28.54 -2.56 6.52
C ASP A 20 -28.66 -3.82 5.65
N VAL A 21 -28.01 -3.83 4.48
CA VAL A 21 -28.10 -4.91 3.48
C VAL A 21 -26.82 -5.78 3.46
N ASP A 22 -25.65 -5.15 3.52
CA ASP A 22 -24.36 -5.81 3.33
C ASP A 22 -23.84 -6.40 4.64
N LYS A 23 -23.72 -7.74 4.65
CA LYS A 23 -23.21 -8.45 5.82
C LYS A 23 -21.75 -8.04 6.11
N PRO A 24 -21.40 -7.68 7.36
CA PRO A 24 -20.03 -7.28 7.71
C PRO A 24 -18.96 -8.32 7.34
N GLY A 25 -19.31 -9.61 7.38
CA GLY A 25 -18.41 -10.70 6.98
C GLY A 25 -18.07 -10.68 5.48
N ASP A 26 -19.06 -10.43 4.62
CA ASP A 26 -18.89 -10.40 3.16
C ASP A 26 -18.07 -9.16 2.75
N VAL A 27 -18.37 -8.00 3.34
CA VAL A 27 -17.60 -6.77 3.15
C VAL A 27 -16.15 -6.95 3.59
N ARG A 28 -15.93 -7.55 4.76
CA ARG A 28 -14.58 -7.87 5.24
C ARG A 28 -13.82 -8.76 4.27
N ASN A 29 -14.47 -9.79 3.72
CA ASN A 29 -13.85 -10.69 2.74
C ASN A 29 -13.47 -9.96 1.46
N ILE A 30 -14.36 -9.13 0.90
CA ILE A 30 -14.09 -8.32 -0.29
C ILE A 30 -12.90 -7.38 -0.04
N LEU A 31 -12.88 -6.68 1.09
CA LEU A 31 -11.79 -5.77 1.44
C LEU A 31 -10.45 -6.51 1.62
N LEU A 32 -10.45 -7.70 2.21
CA LEU A 32 -9.25 -8.54 2.33
C LEU A 32 -8.72 -8.99 0.96
N ILE A 33 -9.60 -9.36 0.04
CA ILE A 33 -9.23 -9.71 -1.34
C ILE A 33 -8.57 -8.51 -2.03
N VAL A 34 -9.22 -7.34 -1.98
CA VAL A 34 -8.69 -6.11 -2.60
C VAL A 34 -7.36 -5.71 -1.97
N ALA A 35 -7.24 -5.75 -0.63
CA ALA A 35 -6.01 -5.41 0.07
C ALA A 35 -4.87 -6.37 -0.27
N THR A 36 -5.14 -7.68 -0.32
CA THR A 36 -4.13 -8.69 -0.68
C THR A 36 -3.67 -8.54 -2.13
N LEU A 37 -4.58 -8.20 -3.05
CA LEU A 37 -4.24 -7.93 -4.44
C LEU A 37 -3.34 -6.69 -4.56
N ILE A 38 -3.66 -5.59 -3.87
CA ILE A 38 -2.82 -4.39 -3.85
C ILE A 38 -1.45 -4.72 -3.23
N ALA A 39 -1.41 -5.41 -2.09
CA ALA A 39 -0.17 -5.82 -1.42
C ALA A 39 0.73 -6.64 -2.36
N SER A 40 0.16 -7.65 -3.03
CA SER A 40 0.92 -8.51 -3.94
C SER A 40 1.45 -7.76 -5.16
N VAL A 41 0.63 -6.93 -5.82
CA VAL A 41 1.05 -6.14 -6.99
C VAL A 41 2.13 -5.13 -6.61
N THR A 42 1.97 -4.44 -5.47
CA THR A 42 2.96 -3.45 -5.00
C THR A 42 4.26 -4.12 -4.59
N PHE A 43 4.21 -5.24 -3.87
CA PHE A 43 5.41 -6.01 -3.52
C PHE A 43 6.19 -6.43 -4.76
N GLN A 44 5.51 -7.03 -5.75
CA GLN A 44 6.13 -7.45 -7.01
C GLN A 44 6.78 -6.27 -7.76
N ALA A 45 6.06 -5.15 -7.88
CA ALA A 45 6.57 -3.97 -8.57
C ALA A 45 7.72 -3.27 -7.82
N GLY A 46 7.78 -3.39 -6.49
CA GLY A 46 8.87 -2.84 -5.67
C GLY A 46 10.15 -3.69 -5.74
N VAL A 47 10.03 -5.02 -5.70
CA VAL A 47 11.20 -5.92 -5.77
C VAL A 47 11.70 -6.15 -7.20
N THR A 48 10.82 -5.98 -8.18
CA THR A 48 11.15 -6.07 -9.62
C THR A 48 10.84 -4.72 -10.27
N PRO A 49 11.76 -3.75 -10.17
CA PRO A 49 11.51 -2.40 -10.67
C PRO A 49 11.28 -2.39 -12.19
N PRO A 50 10.44 -1.48 -12.72
CA PRO A 50 10.24 -1.32 -14.16
C PRO A 50 11.56 -1.17 -14.90
N GLY A 51 11.73 -1.89 -16.01
CA GLY A 51 12.99 -1.91 -16.76
C GLY A 51 14.08 -2.79 -16.16
N GLY A 52 13.85 -3.41 -14.99
CA GLY A 52 14.76 -4.35 -14.35
C GLY A 52 15.91 -3.70 -13.60
N VAL A 53 16.88 -4.54 -13.25
CA VAL A 53 18.09 -4.16 -12.53
C VAL A 53 19.32 -4.46 -13.37
N TRP A 54 20.37 -3.67 -13.17
CA TRP A 54 21.66 -3.94 -13.79
C TRP A 54 22.23 -5.29 -13.34
N GLN A 55 22.92 -5.98 -14.24
CA GLN A 55 23.50 -7.31 -14.02
C GLN A 55 25.03 -7.28 -13.89
N ASP A 56 25.65 -6.11 -14.04
CA ASP A 56 27.09 -5.92 -13.90
C ASP A 56 27.42 -4.62 -13.14
N ASP A 57 28.71 -4.44 -12.84
CA ASP A 57 29.26 -3.27 -12.16
C ASP A 57 30.08 -2.40 -13.13
N LYS A 58 29.44 -1.84 -14.17
CA LYS A 58 30.09 -0.97 -15.18
C LYS A 58 29.44 0.42 -15.24
N ASP A 59 30.05 1.34 -15.99
CA ASP A 59 29.47 2.65 -16.35
C ASP A 59 28.82 3.45 -15.19
N GLY A 60 29.38 3.34 -13.99
CA GLY A 60 28.90 4.03 -12.79
C GLY A 60 27.64 3.44 -12.14
N HIS A 61 27.14 2.30 -12.62
CA HIS A 61 26.08 1.52 -11.98
C HIS A 61 26.63 0.25 -11.31
N ARG A 62 25.80 -0.34 -10.44
CA ARG A 62 26.15 -1.58 -9.73
C ARG A 62 25.09 -2.64 -9.97
N ALA A 63 25.52 -3.90 -9.95
CA ALA A 63 24.61 -5.03 -10.08
C ALA A 63 23.52 -4.95 -8.99
N GLY A 64 22.26 -5.16 -9.40
CA GLY A 64 21.09 -5.03 -8.53
C GLY A 64 20.48 -3.63 -8.47
N GLN A 65 21.17 -2.56 -8.91
CA GLN A 65 20.55 -1.23 -8.98
C GLN A 65 19.48 -1.16 -10.07
N ALA A 66 18.35 -0.53 -9.76
CA ALA A 66 17.26 -0.32 -10.70
C ALA A 66 17.71 0.55 -11.88
N ILE A 67 17.54 0.03 -13.10
CA ILE A 67 17.83 0.78 -14.33
C ILE A 67 16.98 2.04 -14.39
N TYR A 68 15.73 1.97 -13.93
CA TYR A 68 14.83 3.12 -13.84
C TYR A 68 15.37 4.22 -12.92
N ALA A 69 15.97 3.85 -11.79
CA ALA A 69 16.56 4.82 -10.87
C ALA A 69 17.77 5.54 -11.47
N CYS A 70 18.58 4.86 -12.29
CA CYS A 70 19.72 5.47 -12.98
C CYS A 70 19.28 6.40 -14.12
N LYS A 71 18.27 6.00 -14.91
CA LYS A 71 17.82 6.79 -16.08
C LYS A 71 16.91 7.96 -15.73
N SER A 72 16.03 7.81 -14.74
CA SER A 72 15.10 8.86 -14.32
C SER A 72 14.89 8.83 -12.80
N PRO A 73 15.85 9.39 -12.03
CA PRO A 73 15.83 9.33 -10.57
C PRO A 73 14.56 9.95 -9.94
N THR A 74 14.03 11.02 -10.55
CA THR A 74 12.83 11.72 -10.05
C THR A 74 11.57 10.89 -10.28
N ALA A 75 11.38 10.34 -11.49
CA ALA A 75 10.22 9.52 -11.79
C ALA A 75 10.23 8.21 -11.00
N TYR A 76 11.40 7.59 -10.85
CA TYR A 76 11.58 6.42 -10.00
C TYR A 76 11.21 6.70 -8.54
N PHE A 77 11.62 7.87 -7.99
CA PHE A 77 11.25 8.24 -6.63
C PHE A 77 9.74 8.41 -6.45
N VAL A 78 9.04 9.07 -7.38
CA VAL A 78 7.58 9.21 -7.33
C VAL A 78 6.89 7.85 -7.41
N PHE A 79 7.34 6.98 -8.33
CA PHE A 79 6.85 5.62 -8.47
C PHE A 79 7.00 4.83 -7.15
N LEU A 80 8.20 4.83 -6.58
CA LEU A 80 8.52 4.04 -5.41
C LEU A 80 7.82 4.55 -4.15
N LEU A 81 7.66 5.87 -4.02
CA LEU A 81 6.91 6.49 -2.94
C LEU A 81 5.43 6.09 -2.99
N ALA A 82 4.79 6.22 -4.16
CA ALA A 82 3.39 5.84 -4.34
C ALA A 82 3.18 4.33 -4.11
N ASN A 83 4.09 3.50 -4.62
CA ASN A 83 4.06 2.06 -4.43
C ASN A 83 4.19 1.66 -2.96
N THR A 84 5.09 2.30 -2.22
CA THR A 84 5.30 2.05 -0.78
C THR A 84 4.07 2.43 0.02
N ILE A 85 3.46 3.59 -0.25
CA ILE A 85 2.22 4.02 0.44
C ILE A 85 1.08 3.02 0.18
N ALA A 86 0.92 2.56 -1.05
CA ALA A 86 -0.10 1.57 -1.41
C ALA A 86 0.15 0.23 -0.69
N CYS A 87 1.39 -0.25 -0.70
CA CYS A 87 1.80 -1.47 0.00
C CYS A 87 1.49 -1.37 1.51
N SER A 88 2.00 -0.33 2.18
CA SER A 88 1.80 -0.12 3.61
C SER A 88 0.33 0.05 4.01
N THR A 89 -0.45 0.78 3.21
CA THR A 89 -1.90 0.95 3.45
C THR A 89 -2.63 -0.39 3.31
N SER A 90 -2.28 -1.19 2.31
CA SER A 90 -2.88 -2.52 2.12
C SER A 90 -2.56 -3.48 3.27
N VAL A 91 -1.32 -3.48 3.77
CA VAL A 91 -0.91 -4.27 4.95
C VAL A 91 -1.66 -3.81 6.19
N LEU A 92 -1.81 -2.49 6.40
CA LEU A 92 -2.59 -1.96 7.51
C LEU A 92 -4.05 -2.42 7.46
N VAL A 93 -4.67 -2.45 6.27
CA VAL A 93 -6.04 -2.96 6.09
C VAL A 93 -6.10 -4.45 6.41
N ILE A 94 -5.15 -5.26 5.92
CA ILE A 94 -5.08 -6.71 6.23
C ILE A 94 -5.04 -6.89 7.75
N ILE A 95 -4.08 -6.29 8.44
CA ILE A 95 -3.91 -6.42 9.90
C ILE A 95 -5.17 -5.94 10.65
N SER A 96 -5.80 -4.86 10.19
CA SER A 96 -7.02 -4.32 10.81
C SER A 96 -8.21 -5.26 10.68
N LEU A 97 -8.38 -5.90 9.51
CA LEU A 97 -9.52 -6.77 9.21
C LEU A 97 -9.34 -8.20 9.74
N THR A 98 -8.10 -8.67 9.90
CA THR A 98 -7.78 -9.98 10.48
C THR A 98 -7.61 -9.93 12.00
N CYS A 99 -7.91 -8.79 12.64
CA CYS A 99 -7.85 -8.65 14.08
C CYS A 99 -8.87 -9.60 14.75
N ARG A 100 -8.45 -10.31 15.80
CA ARG A 100 -9.20 -11.35 16.54
C ARG A 100 -9.48 -12.64 15.76
N PHE A 101 -8.76 -12.91 14.67
CA PHE A 101 -8.83 -14.21 13.99
C PHE A 101 -7.95 -15.23 14.72
N PRO A 102 -8.28 -16.54 14.67
CA PRO A 102 -7.48 -17.59 15.32
C PRO A 102 -6.02 -17.65 14.83
N PHE A 103 -5.73 -17.21 13.61
CA PHE A 103 -4.39 -17.19 13.00
C PHE A 103 -3.78 -15.79 12.90
N GLN A 104 -4.15 -14.88 13.82
CA GLN A 104 -3.71 -13.49 13.75
C GLN A 104 -2.20 -13.33 13.96
N LEU A 105 -1.58 -14.15 14.82
CA LEU A 105 -0.15 -14.05 15.09
C LEU A 105 0.68 -14.43 13.87
N GLU A 106 0.28 -15.50 13.17
CA GLU A 106 0.91 -15.96 11.94
C GLU A 106 0.83 -14.88 10.85
N ILE A 107 -0.33 -14.23 10.71
CA ILE A 107 -0.53 -13.11 9.77
C ILE A 107 0.34 -11.90 10.15
N ILE A 108 0.46 -11.57 11.44
CA ILE A 108 1.32 -10.48 11.90
C ILE A 108 2.80 -10.80 11.61
N ILE A 109 3.25 -12.01 11.93
CA ILE A 109 4.63 -12.43 11.66
C ILE A 109 4.91 -12.40 10.15
N ALA A 110 3.98 -12.92 9.33
CA ALA A 110 4.10 -12.90 7.88
C ALA A 110 4.16 -11.48 7.33
N THR A 111 3.31 -10.57 7.80
CA THR A 111 3.29 -9.17 7.35
C THR A 111 4.53 -8.39 7.81
N ILE A 112 5.04 -8.61 9.02
CA ILE A 112 6.31 -8.04 9.48
C ILE A 112 7.46 -8.53 8.60
N SER A 113 7.54 -9.84 8.35
CA SER A 113 8.55 -10.44 7.46
C SER A 113 8.48 -9.86 6.05
N MET A 114 7.27 -9.67 5.51
CA MET A 114 7.05 -9.05 4.21
C MET A 114 7.51 -7.59 4.17
N ILE A 115 7.25 -6.79 5.22
CA ILE A 115 7.73 -5.40 5.29
C ILE A 115 9.26 -5.36 5.31
N VAL A 116 9.90 -6.23 6.10
CA VAL A 116 11.36 -6.30 6.19
C VAL A 116 11.99 -6.69 4.85
N THR A 117 11.46 -7.72 4.18
CA THR A 117 11.95 -8.15 2.86
C THR A 117 11.73 -7.09 1.79
N TYR A 118 10.58 -6.41 1.79
CA TYR A 118 10.31 -5.29 0.89
C TYR A 118 11.28 -4.13 1.12
N GLY A 119 11.51 -3.73 2.38
CA GLY A 119 12.48 -2.67 2.71
C GLY A 119 13.90 -3.02 2.31
N SER A 120 14.32 -4.27 2.51
CA SER A 120 15.62 -4.78 2.08
C SER A 120 15.77 -4.75 0.55
N ALA A 121 14.75 -5.20 -0.19
CA ALA A 121 14.75 -5.15 -1.65
C ALA A 121 14.87 -3.71 -2.15
N ILE A 122 14.07 -2.78 -1.62
CA ILE A 122 14.15 -1.36 -1.96
C ILE A 122 15.54 -0.78 -1.70
N PHE A 123 16.15 -1.14 -0.57
CA PHE A 123 17.50 -0.71 -0.23
C PHE A 123 18.52 -1.21 -1.26
N ALA A 124 18.41 -2.46 -1.67
CA ALA A 124 19.29 -3.05 -2.68
C ALA A 124 19.13 -2.40 -4.06
N VAL A 125 17.89 -2.14 -4.49
CA VAL A 125 17.63 -1.63 -5.85
C VAL A 125 17.81 -0.12 -6.00
N THR A 126 17.83 0.65 -4.92
CA THR A 126 17.86 2.12 -4.99
C THR A 126 19.29 2.67 -4.89
N PRO A 127 19.86 3.23 -5.98
CA PRO A 127 21.18 3.86 -5.95
C PRO A 127 21.23 5.09 -5.03
N ASN A 128 22.39 5.28 -4.40
CA ASN A 128 22.78 6.26 -3.39
C ASN A 128 21.89 7.51 -3.21
N GLY A 129 21.26 7.55 -2.03
CA GLY A 129 20.63 8.71 -1.42
C GLY A 129 19.96 8.31 -0.12
N LEU A 130 20.73 8.13 0.97
CA LEU A 130 20.25 7.75 2.31
C LEU A 130 19.00 8.55 2.74
N VAL A 131 18.89 9.81 2.33
CA VAL A 131 17.74 10.67 2.63
C VAL A 131 16.47 10.23 1.90
N LYS A 132 16.56 9.85 0.62
CA LYS A 132 15.40 9.38 -0.16
C LYS A 132 14.91 8.02 0.35
N PHE A 133 15.84 7.12 0.68
CA PHE A 133 15.51 5.83 1.30
C PHE A 133 14.86 6.02 2.68
N ARG A 134 15.40 6.90 3.53
CA ARG A 134 14.78 7.24 4.82
C ARG A 134 13.36 7.79 4.63
N LEU A 135 13.15 8.65 3.65
CA LEU A 135 11.83 9.23 3.36
C LEU A 135 10.82 8.17 2.90
N ILE A 136 11.24 7.19 2.10
CA ILE A 136 10.41 6.04 1.73
C ILE A 136 10.05 5.20 2.97
N MET A 137 11.00 4.97 3.87
CA MET A 137 10.73 4.27 5.14
C MET A 137 9.78 5.07 6.05
N PHE A 138 9.89 6.40 6.10
CA PHE A 138 8.91 7.24 6.77
C PHE A 138 7.53 7.13 6.12
N ALA A 139 7.45 7.17 4.78
CA ALA A 139 6.20 7.02 4.04
C ALA A 139 5.51 5.67 4.32
N ALA A 140 6.28 4.59 4.52
CA ALA A 140 5.76 3.30 4.93
C ALA A 140 5.07 3.34 6.31
N GLY A 141 5.57 4.18 7.23
CA GLY A 141 4.97 4.39 8.56
C GLY A 141 3.75 5.30 8.58
N VAL A 142 3.57 6.17 7.58
CA VAL A 142 2.50 7.19 7.55
C VAL A 142 1.09 6.62 7.73
N PRO A 143 0.66 5.56 7.02
CA PRO A 143 -0.68 5.01 7.20
C PRO A 143 -0.94 4.53 8.64
N PHE A 144 0.07 3.93 9.28
CA PHE A 144 -0.02 3.45 10.67
C PHE A 144 -0.13 4.62 11.65
N ILE A 145 0.68 5.67 11.45
CA ILE A 145 0.65 6.88 12.28
C ILE A 145 -0.73 7.57 12.15
N ILE A 146 -1.22 7.77 10.93
CA ILE A 146 -2.55 8.38 10.69
C ILE A 146 -3.64 7.56 11.39
N ARG A 147 -3.62 6.22 11.25
CA ARG A 147 -4.59 5.35 11.92
C ARG A 147 -4.52 5.47 13.44
N GLY A 148 -3.31 5.52 14.00
CA GLY A 148 -3.08 5.72 15.44
C GLY A 148 -3.61 7.07 15.92
N LEU A 149 -3.37 8.14 15.16
CA LEU A 149 -3.88 9.48 15.48
C LEU A 149 -5.42 9.53 15.44
N ILE A 150 -6.06 8.89 14.45
CA ILE A 150 -7.53 8.80 14.38
C ILE A 150 -8.08 8.05 15.60
N GLN A 151 -7.45 6.93 15.99
CA GLN A 151 -7.89 6.17 17.16
C GLN A 151 -7.71 6.98 18.45
N LEU A 152 -6.58 7.66 18.62
CA LEU A 152 -6.31 8.51 19.77
C LEU A 152 -7.31 9.67 19.85
N PHE A 153 -7.58 10.35 18.73
CA PHE A 153 -8.59 11.39 18.64
C PHE A 153 -9.97 10.86 19.05
N ASN A 154 -10.38 9.71 18.50
CA ASN A 154 -11.65 9.10 18.84
C ASN A 154 -11.74 8.74 20.32
N VAL A 155 -10.68 8.24 20.94
CA VAL A 155 -10.67 7.92 22.38
C VAL A 155 -10.78 9.19 23.23
N ILE A 156 -9.98 10.23 22.93
CA ILE A 156 -9.95 11.48 23.69
C ILE A 156 -11.30 12.22 23.60
N PHE A 157 -11.87 12.36 22.40
CA PHE A 157 -13.11 13.10 22.19
C PHE A 157 -14.36 12.30 22.55
N ARG A 158 -14.33 10.97 22.46
CA ARG A 158 -15.44 10.12 22.94
C ARG A 158 -15.46 9.96 24.45
N SER A 159 -14.34 10.18 25.14
CA SER A 159 -14.28 10.23 26.61
C SER A 159 -14.82 11.54 27.21
N ASN A 160 -15.04 12.57 26.39
CA ASN A 160 -15.57 13.88 26.81
C ASN A 160 -17.08 14.03 26.55
N LYS A 161 -17.80 12.93 26.36
CA LYS A 161 -19.25 12.88 26.15
C LYS A 161 -19.84 11.79 27.04
#